data_AF-A0A250IYK3-F1
#
_entry.id   AF-A0A250IYK3-F1
#
_cell.length_a   1.000
_cell.length_b   1.000
_cell.length_c   1.000
_cell.angle_alpha   90.00
_cell.angle_beta   90.00
_cell.angle_gamma   90.00
#
_symmetry.space_group_name_H-M   'P 1'
#
loop_
_entity.id
_entity.type
_entity.pdbx_description
1 polymer ?
#
loop_
_entity_poly.entity_id
_entity_poly.type
_entity_poly.pdbx_seq_one_letter_code
_entity_poly.pdbx_strand_id
1 'polypeptide(L)'
;MMKLALLGDSYPSQVRVNPRALGELDVVWVGQSRETFFREVPRLRPQVLALDFMDLTQVPTELIPGMLESTGARHALISYRLPHAPLIDALRSPRVSFLRGPVPLSLLHLRVHQSLDDLKRAGMPPSQGPAGRAPRFSPEQLGRLMELSTQEGCECASQLARLVGGLRGFREYTAGCEPHDEKDQRLHELLDRQMARAREALEEGLVALLEHEHIRL
;
A
#
# COMPACT_ATOMS: atom_id res chain seq x y z
N MET A 1 14.11 21.91 -5.39
CA MET A 1 12.71 21.43 -5.45
C MET A 1 12.66 20.21 -6.36
N MET A 2 12.15 19.09 -5.85
CA MET A 2 12.16 17.81 -6.58
C MET A 2 10.88 17.65 -7.40
N LYS A 3 11.02 17.36 -8.69
CA LYS A 3 9.89 17.23 -9.62
C LYS A 3 9.26 15.84 -9.54
N LEU A 4 7.96 15.79 -9.28
CA LEU A 4 7.15 14.57 -9.15
C LEU A 4 6.05 14.52 -10.21
N ALA A 5 5.89 13.38 -10.86
CA ALA A 5 4.73 13.09 -11.71
C ALA A 5 3.88 11.96 -11.11
N LEU A 6 2.57 12.18 -11.03
CA LEU A 6 1.61 11.24 -10.44
C LEU A 6 0.71 10.63 -11.52
N LEU A 7 0.76 9.32 -11.72
CA LEU A 7 -0.19 8.59 -12.56
C LEU A 7 -1.03 7.66 -11.69
N GLY A 8 -2.35 7.80 -11.72
CA GLY A 8 -3.24 6.92 -10.96
C GLY A 8 -4.63 7.47 -10.78
N ASP A 9 -5.61 6.58 -10.65
CA ASP A 9 -7.03 6.96 -10.61
C ASP A 9 -7.36 7.86 -9.41
N SER A 10 -6.71 7.63 -8.26
CA SER A 10 -6.98 8.37 -7.01
C SER A 10 -6.20 9.68 -6.87
N TYR A 11 -5.06 9.83 -7.53
CA TYR A 11 -4.16 10.99 -7.32
C TYR A 11 -4.79 12.35 -7.65
N PRO A 12 -5.52 12.54 -8.78
CA PRO A 12 -6.16 13.82 -9.07
C PRO A 12 -7.11 14.29 -7.95
N SER A 13 -7.90 13.36 -7.40
CA SER A 13 -8.83 13.65 -6.31
C SER A 13 -8.09 13.94 -5.00
N GLN A 14 -7.04 13.19 -4.67
CA GLN A 14 -6.25 13.41 -3.46
C GLN A 14 -5.52 14.76 -3.47
N VAL A 15 -4.89 15.14 -4.60
CA VAL A 15 -4.16 16.42 -4.72
C VAL A 15 -5.12 17.60 -4.61
N ARG A 16 -6.33 17.48 -5.20
CA ARG A 16 -7.36 18.51 -5.06
C ARG A 16 -7.83 18.69 -3.62
N VAL A 17 -7.96 17.61 -2.87
CA VAL A 17 -8.43 17.62 -1.47
C VAL A 17 -7.34 18.12 -0.51
N ASN A 18 -6.08 17.76 -0.74
CA ASN A 18 -4.96 18.20 0.10
C ASN A 18 -3.72 18.54 -0.74
N PRO A 19 -3.67 19.72 -1.36
CA PRO A 19 -2.56 20.11 -2.24
C PRO A 19 -1.24 20.30 -1.48
N ARG A 20 -1.29 20.49 -0.15
CA ARG A 20 -0.10 20.65 0.70
C ARG A 20 0.47 19.33 1.19
N ALA A 21 -0.21 18.20 0.97
CA ALA A 21 0.23 16.88 1.47
C ALA A 21 1.60 16.44 0.95
N LEU A 22 2.02 16.99 -0.20
CA LEU A 22 3.28 16.69 -0.86
C LEU A 22 4.40 17.67 -0.51
N GLY A 23 4.17 18.58 0.45
CA GLY A 23 5.21 19.42 1.03
C GLY A 23 6.00 20.24 0.01
N GLU A 24 7.31 20.02 -0.05
CA GLU A 24 8.25 20.72 -0.95
C GLU A 24 8.42 20.04 -2.33
N LEU A 25 7.65 18.98 -2.61
CA LEU A 25 7.68 18.31 -3.92
C LEU A 25 6.95 19.17 -4.95
N ASP A 26 7.64 19.45 -6.05
CA ASP A 26 7.07 20.16 -7.20
C ASP A 26 6.29 19.15 -8.06
N VAL A 27 4.97 19.13 -7.89
CA VAL A 27 4.08 18.25 -8.66
C VAL A 27 3.91 18.84 -10.06
N VAL A 28 4.72 18.35 -11.00
CA VAL A 28 4.73 18.85 -12.38
C VAL A 28 3.63 18.27 -13.24
N TRP A 29 3.05 17.12 -12.85
CA TRP A 29 1.99 16.46 -13.59
C TRP A 29 1.16 15.51 -12.72
N VAL A 30 -0.15 15.48 -12.97
CA VAL A 30 -1.10 14.53 -12.35
C VAL A 30 -2.09 14.06 -13.41
N GLY A 31 -2.28 12.76 -13.55
CA GLY A 31 -3.25 12.23 -14.49
C GLY A 31 -3.58 10.76 -14.30
N GLN A 32 -4.48 10.26 -15.14
CA GLN A 32 -4.99 8.89 -15.09
C GLN A 32 -4.71 8.11 -16.39
N SER A 33 -4.44 8.81 -17.49
CA SER A 33 -4.20 8.21 -18.81
C SER A 33 -2.71 7.98 -19.07
N ARG A 34 -2.36 6.72 -19.36
CA ARG A 34 -1.02 6.30 -19.80
C ARG A 34 -0.62 6.95 -21.13
N GLU A 35 -1.56 7.07 -22.06
CA GLU A 35 -1.31 7.71 -23.36
C GLU A 35 -0.92 9.19 -23.17
N THR A 36 -1.67 9.89 -22.31
CA THR A 36 -1.39 11.29 -21.96
C THR A 36 -0.04 11.42 -21.25
N PHE A 37 0.27 10.47 -20.35
CA PHE A 37 1.57 10.41 -19.67
C PHE A 37 2.73 10.41 -20.68
N PHE A 38 2.72 9.48 -21.64
CA PHE A 38 3.81 9.35 -22.62
C PHE A 38 3.94 10.57 -23.55
N ARG A 39 2.86 11.32 -23.78
CA ARG A 39 2.87 12.53 -24.61
C ARG A 39 3.44 13.75 -23.88
N GLU A 40 3.15 13.90 -22.60
CA GLU A 40 3.34 15.17 -21.88
C GLU A 40 4.49 15.11 -20.87
N VAL A 41 4.60 14.01 -20.11
CA VAL A 41 5.50 13.92 -18.96
C VAL A 41 6.99 13.94 -19.34
N PRO A 42 7.43 13.33 -20.46
CA PRO A 42 8.84 13.42 -20.90
C PRO A 42 9.40 14.85 -20.98
N ARG A 43 8.56 15.81 -21.39
CA ARG A 43 8.97 17.23 -21.55
C ARG A 43 9.15 17.94 -20.21
N LEU A 44 8.48 17.43 -19.16
CA LEU A 44 8.48 18.02 -17.82
C LEU A 44 9.69 17.56 -16.98
N ARG A 45 10.37 16.50 -17.43
CA ARG A 45 11.54 15.87 -16.78
C ARG A 45 11.36 15.68 -15.27
N PRO A 46 10.33 14.92 -14.85
CA PRO A 46 10.18 14.58 -13.44
C PRO A 46 11.37 13.74 -12.97
N GLN A 47 11.76 13.94 -11.72
CA GLN A 47 12.85 13.20 -11.09
C GLN A 47 12.32 11.91 -10.45
N VAL A 48 11.05 11.91 -10.05
CA VAL A 48 10.35 10.78 -9.44
C VAL A 48 9.00 10.57 -10.12
N LEU A 49 8.63 9.32 -10.35
CA LEU A 49 7.30 8.92 -10.78
C LEU A 49 6.58 8.24 -9.61
N ALA A 50 5.32 8.58 -9.35
CA ALA A 50 4.45 7.78 -8.49
C ALA A 50 3.30 7.22 -9.34
N LEU A 51 3.20 5.90 -9.39
CA LEU A 51 2.35 5.17 -10.31
C LEU A 51 1.42 4.27 -9.49
N ASP A 52 0.11 4.53 -9.51
CA ASP A 52 -0.89 3.70 -8.83
C ASP A 52 -1.56 2.74 -9.81
N PHE A 53 -1.50 1.46 -9.48
CA PHE A 53 -2.17 0.39 -10.22
C PHE A 53 -3.15 -0.33 -9.31
N MET A 54 -4.36 -0.57 -9.78
CA MET A 54 -5.26 -1.49 -9.06
C MET A 54 -4.69 -2.90 -9.04
N ASP A 55 -4.21 -3.35 -10.19
CA ASP A 55 -3.85 -4.73 -10.43
C ASP A 55 -2.56 -4.81 -11.25
N LEU A 56 -1.52 -5.42 -10.65
CA LEU A 56 -0.24 -5.62 -11.30
C LEU A 56 -0.24 -6.76 -12.33
N THR A 57 -1.21 -7.67 -12.30
CA THR A 57 -1.35 -8.73 -13.32
C THR A 57 -1.63 -8.15 -14.70
N GLN A 58 -2.25 -6.97 -14.75
CA GLN A 58 -2.62 -6.24 -15.97
C GLN A 58 -1.55 -5.24 -16.42
N VAL A 59 -0.38 -5.25 -15.78
CA VAL A 59 0.72 -4.32 -16.09
C VAL A 59 1.76 -5.06 -16.91
N PRO A 60 2.00 -4.66 -18.17
CA PRO A 60 3.09 -5.21 -18.97
C PRO A 60 4.44 -4.95 -18.31
N THR A 61 5.35 -5.92 -18.36
CA THR A 61 6.70 -5.82 -17.77
C THR A 61 7.49 -4.62 -18.29
N GLU A 62 7.31 -4.28 -19.56
CA GLU A 62 8.03 -3.18 -20.22
C GLU A 62 7.48 -1.79 -19.89
N LEU A 63 6.32 -1.70 -19.25
CA LEU A 63 5.64 -0.43 -19.04
C LEU A 63 6.44 0.50 -18.12
N ILE A 64 6.85 0.01 -16.95
CA ILE A 64 7.56 0.82 -15.95
C ILE A 64 8.96 1.22 -16.45
N PRO A 65 9.78 0.30 -17.03
CA PRO A 65 11.03 0.67 -17.68
C PRO A 65 10.83 1.73 -18.77
N GLY A 66 9.84 1.56 -19.67
CA GLY A 66 9.55 2.53 -20.71
C GLY A 66 9.15 3.91 -20.19
N MET A 67 8.41 3.97 -19.07
CA MET A 67 8.09 5.23 -18.40
C MET A 67 9.34 5.88 -17.78
N LEU A 68 10.20 5.10 -17.12
CA LEU A 68 11.46 5.61 -16.56
C LEU A 68 12.43 6.13 -17.64
N GLU A 69 12.54 5.42 -18.76
CA GLU A 69 13.40 5.79 -19.89
C GLU A 69 12.89 7.03 -20.61
N SER A 70 11.59 7.05 -20.95
CA SER A 70 11.00 8.19 -21.67
C SER A 70 11.06 9.49 -20.87
N THR A 71 10.97 9.45 -19.55
CA THR A 71 11.01 10.66 -18.70
C THR A 71 12.39 10.99 -18.15
N GLY A 72 13.34 10.05 -18.19
CA GLY A 72 14.63 10.17 -17.50
C GLY A 72 14.51 10.21 -15.98
N ALA A 73 13.39 9.71 -15.42
CA ALA A 73 13.17 9.74 -13.98
C ALA A 73 14.16 8.82 -13.27
N ARG A 74 14.64 9.26 -12.10
CA ARG A 74 15.64 8.52 -11.32
C ARG A 74 15.01 7.39 -10.53
N HIS A 75 13.76 7.55 -10.13
CA HIS A 75 13.03 6.59 -9.30
C HIS A 75 11.55 6.52 -9.68
N ALA A 76 10.97 5.33 -9.62
CA ALA A 76 9.54 5.08 -9.74
C ALA A 76 9.02 4.41 -8.46
N LEU A 77 7.93 4.94 -7.92
CA LEU A 77 7.24 4.41 -6.76
C LEU A 77 5.90 3.85 -7.24
N ILE A 78 5.77 2.54 -7.18
CA ILE A 78 4.62 1.78 -7.67
C ILE A 78 3.71 1.48 -6.49
N SER A 79 2.55 2.11 -6.39
CA SER A 79 1.49 1.69 -5.47
C SER A 79 0.57 0.68 -6.13
N TYR A 80 0.21 -0.40 -5.43
CA TYR A 80 -0.69 -1.43 -5.96
C TYR A 80 -1.64 -2.06 -4.94
N ARG A 81 -2.80 -2.52 -5.41
CA ARG A 81 -3.77 -3.26 -4.57
C ARG A 81 -3.65 -4.77 -4.74
N LEU A 82 -3.64 -5.28 -5.98
CA LEU A 82 -3.41 -6.69 -6.29
C LEU A 82 -1.93 -6.92 -6.69
N PRO A 83 -1.18 -7.77 -5.97
CA PRO A 83 0.21 -8.07 -6.30
C PRO A 83 0.32 -8.95 -7.55
N HIS A 84 1.51 -8.92 -8.17
CA HIS A 84 1.91 -9.91 -9.17
C HIS A 84 3.40 -10.19 -8.99
N ALA A 85 3.73 -11.26 -8.27
CA ALA A 85 5.11 -11.58 -7.89
C ALA A 85 6.08 -11.62 -9.08
N PRO A 86 5.75 -12.22 -10.24
CA PRO A 86 6.66 -12.23 -11.38
C PRO A 86 7.03 -10.83 -11.89
N LEU A 87 6.08 -9.88 -11.87
CA LEU A 87 6.34 -8.50 -12.27
C LEU A 87 7.17 -7.75 -11.22
N ILE A 88 6.85 -7.95 -9.93
CA ILE A 88 7.60 -7.34 -8.83
C ILE A 88 9.06 -7.79 -8.87
N ASP A 89 9.31 -9.08 -9.10
CA ASP A 89 10.65 -9.64 -9.17
C ASP A 89 11.39 -9.20 -10.44
N ALA A 90 10.71 -9.17 -11.60
CA ALA A 90 11.30 -8.67 -12.84
C ALA A 90 11.72 -7.20 -12.77
N LEU A 91 11.01 -6.38 -11.99
CA LEU A 91 11.25 -4.94 -11.86
C LEU A 91 12.05 -4.55 -10.61
N ARG A 92 12.48 -5.53 -9.81
CA ARG A 92 13.22 -5.30 -8.56
C ARG A 92 14.55 -4.60 -8.85
N SER A 93 14.63 -3.32 -8.51
CA SER A 93 15.85 -2.53 -8.69
C SER A 93 15.89 -1.35 -7.72
N PRO A 94 17.06 -0.72 -7.48
CA PRO A 94 17.14 0.51 -6.67
C PRO A 94 16.33 1.68 -7.25
N ARG A 95 15.94 1.61 -8.53
CA ARG A 95 15.16 2.64 -9.23
C ARG A 95 13.64 2.43 -9.10
N VAL A 96 13.19 1.30 -8.55
CA VAL A 96 11.77 0.96 -8.45
C VAL A 96 11.43 0.51 -7.03
N SER A 97 10.55 1.27 -6.38
CA SER A 97 9.97 0.90 -5.09
C SER A 97 8.53 0.45 -5.26
N PHE A 98 8.16 -0.59 -4.53
CA PHE A 98 6.81 -1.14 -4.51
C PHE A 98 6.14 -0.86 -3.18
N LEU A 99 4.90 -0.37 -3.22
CA LEU A 99 4.06 -0.09 -2.06
C LEU A 99 2.70 -0.73 -2.24
N ARG A 100 2.19 -1.33 -1.18
CA ARG A 100 0.77 -1.71 -1.12
C ARG A 100 -0.05 -0.43 -0.90
N GLY A 101 -0.93 -0.14 -1.85
CA GLY A 101 -1.85 0.99 -1.81
C GLY A 101 -3.26 0.62 -1.33
N PRO A 102 -4.17 1.61 -1.23
CA PRO A 102 -3.98 3.02 -1.62
C PRO A 102 -3.06 3.78 -0.67
N VAL A 103 -2.11 4.54 -1.23
CA VAL A 103 -1.13 5.31 -0.46
C VAL A 103 -1.62 6.76 -0.34
N PRO A 104 -1.85 7.30 0.87
CA PRO A 104 -2.16 8.72 1.04
C PRO A 104 -0.94 9.58 0.67
N LEU A 105 -1.18 10.77 0.12
CA LEU A 105 -0.11 11.67 -0.37
C LEU A 105 0.95 12.02 0.69
N SER A 106 0.59 12.07 1.97
CA SER A 106 1.53 12.28 3.07
C SER A 106 2.51 11.11 3.24
N LEU A 107 2.05 9.87 3.04
CA LEU A 107 2.89 8.68 3.06
C LEU A 107 3.68 8.54 1.76
N LEU A 108 3.13 9.02 0.64
CA LEU A 108 3.87 9.16 -0.61
C LEU A 108 5.04 10.14 -0.45
N HIS A 109 4.81 11.31 0.14
CA HIS A 109 5.83 12.30 0.48
C HIS A 109 6.93 11.68 1.36
N LEU A 110 6.53 11.05 2.48
CA LEU A 110 7.45 10.37 3.39
C LEU A 110 8.25 9.29 2.65
N ARG A 111 7.62 8.49 1.79
CA ARG A 111 8.29 7.39 1.09
C ARG A 111 9.19 7.88 -0.06
N VAL A 112 8.85 8.98 -0.70
CA VAL A 112 9.71 9.63 -1.70
C VAL A 112 10.98 10.16 -1.03
N HIS A 113 10.88 10.69 0.19
CA HIS A 113 12.04 11.06 1.00
C HIS A 113 12.80 9.82 1.53
N GLN A 114 12.11 8.83 2.10
CA GLN A 114 12.72 7.60 2.62
C GLN A 114 13.34 6.70 1.55
N SER A 115 12.81 6.61 0.33
CA SER A 115 13.44 5.79 -0.73
C SER A 115 14.80 6.34 -1.18
N LEU A 116 15.08 7.62 -0.85
CA LEU A 116 16.39 8.25 -1.05
C LEU A 116 17.28 8.08 0.20
N ASP A 117 16.69 7.99 1.40
CA ASP A 117 17.39 7.85 2.69
C ASP A 117 17.65 6.38 3.11
N ASP A 118 16.80 5.42 2.72
CA ASP A 118 16.86 3.98 3.03
C ASP A 118 18.05 3.27 2.36
N LEU A 119 18.76 3.94 1.46
CA LEU A 119 20.10 3.54 1.04
C LEU A 119 21.14 3.64 2.17
N LYS A 120 20.78 4.18 3.35
CA LYS A 120 21.74 4.50 4.41
C LYS A 120 21.51 3.92 5.79
N ARG A 121 20.35 3.38 6.21
CA ARG A 121 20.21 2.67 7.51
C ARG A 121 18.81 2.07 7.70
N ALA A 122 18.76 0.87 8.27
CA ALA A 122 17.54 0.20 8.71
C ALA A 122 17.46 0.09 10.24
N GLY A 123 16.23 0.17 10.80
CA GLY A 123 15.83 -0.56 12.01
C GLY A 123 15.11 0.24 13.12
N MET A 124 13.84 -0.13 13.44
CA MET A 124 13.34 -0.55 14.78
C MET A 124 11.79 -0.74 14.86
N PRO A 125 11.25 -1.46 15.88
CA PRO A 125 9.88 -2.03 15.91
C PRO A 125 8.86 -1.30 16.83
N PRO A 126 7.55 -1.65 16.84
CA PRO A 126 6.50 -0.96 17.61
C PRO A 126 5.95 -1.72 18.85
N SER A 127 5.13 -1.05 19.69
CA SER A 127 4.49 -1.54 20.94
C SER A 127 2.95 -1.52 20.90
N GLN A 128 2.29 -2.20 21.88
CA GLN A 128 0.86 -2.63 21.86
C GLN A 128 -0.07 -1.85 22.83
N GLY A 129 -1.39 -1.82 22.51
CA GLY A 129 -2.52 -1.26 23.30
C GLY A 129 -3.79 -2.17 23.32
N PRO A 130 -4.87 -1.82 24.05
CA PRO A 130 -5.81 -2.78 24.67
C PRO A 130 -7.03 -3.24 23.83
N ALA A 131 -7.76 -4.24 24.36
CA ALA A 131 -8.45 -5.30 23.61
C ALA A 131 -9.97 -5.16 23.40
N GLY A 132 -10.40 -5.53 22.18
CA GLY A 132 -11.73 -6.10 21.89
C GLY A 132 -11.67 -7.64 21.92
N ARG A 133 -12.70 -8.34 21.43
CA ARG A 133 -12.75 -9.82 21.36
C ARG A 133 -11.42 -10.39 20.85
N ALA A 134 -10.83 -11.33 21.61
CA ALA A 134 -9.47 -11.80 21.36
C ALA A 134 -9.28 -12.22 19.89
N PRO A 135 -8.18 -11.80 19.23
CA PRO A 135 -7.85 -12.27 17.89
C PRO A 135 -7.88 -13.79 17.79
N ARG A 136 -8.58 -14.34 16.78
CA ARG A 136 -8.63 -15.80 16.55
C ARG A 136 -7.32 -16.33 15.98
N PHE A 137 -6.58 -15.48 15.28
CA PHE A 137 -5.29 -15.81 14.68
C PHE A 137 -4.18 -14.94 15.26
N SER A 138 -3.09 -15.56 15.70
CA SER A 138 -1.88 -14.87 16.13
C SER A 138 -1.13 -14.26 14.93
N PRO A 139 -0.27 -13.23 15.14
CA PRO A 139 0.58 -12.71 14.07
C PRO A 139 1.41 -13.79 13.36
N GLU A 140 1.88 -14.78 14.12
CA GLU A 140 2.67 -15.90 13.61
C GLU A 140 1.82 -16.83 12.74
N GLN A 141 0.58 -17.12 13.16
CA GLN A 141 -0.37 -17.92 12.38
C GLN A 141 -0.74 -17.21 11.07
N LEU A 142 -1.01 -15.91 11.11
CA LEU A 142 -1.26 -15.10 9.93
C LEU A 142 -0.03 -15.07 9.01
N GLY A 143 1.17 -14.94 9.56
CA GLY A 143 2.43 -15.01 8.82
C GLY A 143 2.61 -16.35 8.10
N ARG A 144 2.32 -17.48 8.77
CA ARG A 144 2.35 -18.81 8.13
C ARG A 144 1.34 -18.93 6.98
N LEU A 145 0.12 -18.43 7.18
CA LEU A 145 -0.93 -18.42 6.15
C LEU A 145 -0.58 -17.57 4.93
N MET A 146 0.15 -16.48 5.13
CA MET A 146 0.60 -15.61 4.05
C MET A 146 1.63 -16.28 3.13
N GLU A 147 2.41 -17.22 3.66
CA GLU A 147 3.43 -17.96 2.91
C GLU A 147 2.94 -19.32 2.40
N LEU A 148 1.72 -19.74 2.79
CA LEU A 148 1.10 -20.97 2.30
C LEU A 148 0.66 -20.79 0.85
N SER A 149 1.32 -21.52 -0.06
CA SER A 149 0.83 -21.78 -1.41
C SER A 149 0.01 -23.08 -1.39
N THR A 150 -1.26 -23.01 -1.78
CA THR A 150 -2.14 -24.18 -1.87
C THR A 150 -1.81 -24.99 -3.13
N GLN A 151 -2.13 -26.30 -3.11
CA GLN A 151 -1.79 -27.22 -4.21
C GLN A 151 -2.51 -26.92 -5.53
N GLU A 152 -3.58 -26.10 -5.51
CA GLU A 152 -4.41 -25.79 -6.68
C GLU A 152 -4.26 -24.34 -7.18
N GLY A 153 -3.36 -23.54 -6.61
CA GLY A 153 -3.11 -22.16 -7.06
C GLY A 153 -4.13 -21.11 -6.58
N CYS A 154 -5.06 -21.46 -5.67
CA CYS A 154 -5.89 -20.46 -4.96
C CYS A 154 -5.03 -19.79 -3.88
N GLU A 155 -4.83 -18.47 -3.97
CA GLU A 155 -4.13 -17.70 -2.93
C GLU A 155 -5.07 -17.20 -1.83
N CYS A 156 -6.25 -17.82 -1.73
CA CYS A 156 -7.41 -17.31 -1.03
C CYS A 156 -7.13 -17.20 0.49
N ALA A 157 -6.45 -18.20 1.07
CA ALA A 157 -6.06 -18.20 2.49
C ALA A 157 -4.98 -17.15 2.78
N SER A 158 -4.01 -17.03 1.88
CA SER A 158 -2.96 -16.01 1.95
C SER A 158 -3.56 -14.60 1.91
N GLN A 159 -4.42 -14.29 0.93
CA GLN A 159 -5.00 -12.95 0.80
C GLN A 159 -5.89 -12.60 1.99
N LEU A 160 -6.68 -13.54 2.50
CA LEU A 160 -7.57 -13.31 3.62
C LEU A 160 -6.78 -13.12 4.93
N ALA A 161 -5.69 -13.88 5.13
CA ALA A 161 -4.77 -13.66 6.25
C ALA A 161 -4.13 -12.26 6.22
N ARG A 162 -3.80 -11.74 5.02
CA ARG A 162 -3.27 -10.37 4.85
C ARG A 162 -4.27 -9.29 5.22
N LEU A 163 -5.55 -9.47 4.87
CA LEU A 163 -6.61 -8.53 5.25
C LEU A 163 -6.84 -8.53 6.77
N VAL A 164 -6.86 -9.71 7.40
CA VAL A 164 -6.94 -9.83 8.86
C VAL A 164 -5.74 -9.14 9.53
N GLY A 165 -4.52 -9.37 9.03
CA GLY A 165 -3.31 -8.70 9.52
C GLY A 165 -3.35 -7.17 9.35
N GLY A 166 -3.82 -6.68 8.21
CA GLY A 166 -3.98 -5.25 7.94
C GLY A 166 -4.98 -4.57 8.89
N LEU A 167 -6.12 -5.21 9.17
CA LEU A 167 -7.10 -4.70 10.13
C LEU A 167 -6.54 -4.66 11.55
N ARG A 168 -5.72 -5.64 11.93
CA ARG A 168 -5.03 -5.64 13.23
C ARG A 168 -4.03 -4.48 13.32
N GLY A 169 -3.19 -4.31 12.30
CA GLY A 169 -2.20 -3.22 12.26
C GLY A 169 -2.85 -1.83 12.27
N PHE A 170 -3.98 -1.65 11.58
CA PHE A 170 -4.71 -0.39 11.61
C PHE A 170 -5.28 -0.08 13.00
N ARG A 171 -5.81 -1.10 13.72
CA ARG A 171 -6.30 -0.92 15.09
C ARG A 171 -5.18 -0.58 16.06
N GLU A 172 -4.02 -1.23 15.95
CA GLU A 172 -2.82 -0.91 16.72
C GLU A 172 -2.37 0.54 16.47
N TYR A 173 -2.40 1.00 15.22
CA TYR A 173 -2.13 2.40 14.88
C TYR A 173 -3.14 3.36 15.52
N THR A 174 -4.44 3.12 15.37
CA THR A 174 -5.47 4.01 15.92
C THR A 174 -5.49 4.05 17.45
N ALA A 175 -5.00 3.00 18.11
CA ALA A 175 -4.85 2.98 19.56
C ALA A 175 -3.78 3.96 20.07
N GLY A 176 -2.86 4.41 19.20
CA GLY A 176 -1.85 5.43 19.50
C GLY A 176 -2.26 6.86 19.13
N CYS A 177 -3.48 7.08 18.61
CA CYS A 177 -3.95 8.42 18.26
C CYS A 177 -4.49 9.15 19.50
N GLU A 178 -4.06 10.39 19.71
CA GLU A 178 -4.66 11.28 20.71
C GLU A 178 -5.83 12.07 20.07
N PRO A 179 -7.06 11.92 20.58
CA PRO A 179 -8.21 12.67 20.06
C PRO A 179 -8.10 14.15 20.41
N HIS A 180 -8.43 15.03 19.47
CA HIS A 180 -8.39 16.47 19.71
C HIS A 180 -9.61 17.00 20.48
N ASP A 181 -10.77 16.36 20.33
CA ASP A 181 -12.01 16.73 21.01
C ASP A 181 -12.96 15.51 21.21
N GLU A 182 -14.10 15.73 21.88
CA GLU A 182 -15.08 14.66 22.13
C GLU A 182 -15.73 14.08 20.86
N LYS A 183 -15.85 14.86 19.78
CA LYS A 183 -16.42 14.36 18.52
C LYS A 183 -15.42 13.45 17.82
N ASP A 184 -14.15 13.83 17.85
CA ASP A 184 -13.03 13.04 17.36
C ASP A 184 -12.90 11.73 18.13
N GLN A 185 -12.98 11.77 19.46
CA GLN A 185 -13.02 10.57 20.30
C GLN A 185 -14.17 9.62 19.92
N ARG A 186 -15.39 10.14 19.71
CA ARG A 186 -16.54 9.31 19.28
C ARG A 186 -16.35 8.72 17.89
N LEU A 187 -15.66 9.44 16.99
CA LEU A 187 -15.31 8.93 15.67
C LEU A 187 -14.29 7.79 15.79
N HIS A 188 -13.25 7.95 16.60
CA HIS A 188 -12.26 6.91 16.87
C HIS A 188 -12.89 5.65 17.46
N GLU A 189 -13.82 5.78 18.41
CA GLU A 189 -14.58 4.66 18.97
C GLU A 189 -15.51 3.98 17.94
N LEU A 190 -16.10 4.76 17.04
CA LEU A 190 -16.86 4.19 15.92
C LEU A 190 -15.95 3.39 15.00
N LEU A 191 -14.82 3.96 14.59
CA LEU A 191 -13.86 3.32 13.70
C LEU A 191 -13.32 2.03 14.31
N ASP A 192 -12.91 2.04 15.59
CA ASP A 192 -12.45 0.82 16.27
C ASP A 192 -13.51 -0.29 16.26
N ARG A 193 -14.77 0.04 16.57
CA ARG A 193 -15.88 -0.92 16.52
C ARG A 193 -16.12 -1.48 15.13
N GLN A 194 -16.04 -0.65 14.08
CA GLN A 194 -16.21 -1.12 12.70
C GLN A 194 -15.05 -2.02 12.27
N MET A 195 -13.81 -1.67 12.65
CA MET A 195 -12.63 -2.48 12.35
C MET A 195 -12.66 -3.82 13.09
N ALA A 196 -13.12 -3.84 14.35
CA ALA A 196 -13.31 -5.07 15.11
C ALA A 196 -14.32 -6.01 14.43
N ARG A 197 -15.47 -5.48 13.98
CA ARG A 197 -16.48 -6.26 13.26
C ARG A 197 -15.98 -6.80 11.93
N ALA A 198 -15.29 -5.97 11.14
CA ALA A 198 -14.70 -6.38 9.88
C ALA A 198 -13.67 -7.50 10.09
N ARG A 199 -12.80 -7.38 11.11
CA ARG A 199 -11.82 -8.41 11.44
C ARG A 199 -12.51 -9.71 11.81
N GLU A 200 -13.53 -9.69 12.66
CA GLU A 200 -14.27 -10.90 13.07
C GLU A 200 -14.90 -11.61 11.86
N ALA A 201 -15.50 -10.86 10.93
CA ALA A 201 -16.08 -11.43 9.72
C ALA A 201 -15.04 -12.06 8.79
N LEU A 202 -13.88 -11.43 8.63
CA LEU A 202 -12.79 -11.99 7.82
C LEU A 202 -12.11 -13.18 8.49
N GLU A 203 -11.96 -13.17 9.82
CA GLU A 203 -11.47 -14.32 10.57
C GLU A 203 -12.43 -15.51 10.48
N GLU A 204 -13.74 -15.28 10.46
CA GLU A 204 -14.75 -16.33 10.22
C GLU A 204 -14.62 -16.94 8.83
N GLY A 205 -14.50 -16.10 7.79
CA GLY A 205 -14.23 -16.56 6.43
C GLY A 205 -12.91 -17.34 6.32
N LEU A 206 -11.88 -16.92 7.06
CA LEU A 206 -10.58 -17.60 7.08
C LEU A 206 -10.67 -18.98 7.73
N VAL A 207 -11.40 -19.12 8.84
CA VAL A 207 -11.65 -20.45 9.43
C VAL A 207 -12.34 -21.37 8.43
N ALA A 208 -13.42 -20.92 7.79
CA ALA A 208 -14.16 -21.74 6.83
C ALA A 208 -13.28 -22.18 5.65
N LEU A 209 -12.38 -21.32 5.20
CA LEU A 209 -11.45 -21.63 4.12
C LEU A 209 -10.39 -22.66 4.54
N LEU A 210 -9.82 -22.53 5.73
CA LEU A 210 -8.84 -23.50 6.25
C LEU A 210 -9.46 -24.88 6.46
N GLU A 211 -10.73 -24.93 6.88
CA GLU A 211 -11.48 -26.18 6.99
C GLU A 211 -11.69 -26.83 5.62
N HIS A 212 -12.05 -26.04 4.60
CA HIS A 212 -12.25 -26.50 3.23
C HIS A 212 -10.96 -27.03 2.59
N GLU A 213 -9.85 -26.32 2.77
CA GLU A 213 -8.54 -26.69 2.22
C GLU A 213 -7.76 -27.68 3.11
N HIS A 214 -8.35 -28.11 4.23
CA HIS A 214 -7.75 -29.02 5.22
C HIS A 214 -6.39 -28.53 5.78
N ILE A 215 -6.21 -27.22 5.91
CA ILE A 215 -4.99 -26.60 6.42
C ILE A 215 -5.02 -26.55 7.96
N ARG A 216 -3.94 -27.02 8.62
CA ARG A 216 -3.76 -26.92 10.08
C ARG A 216 -2.63 -25.94 10.43
N LEU A 217 -2.79 -25.17 11.50
CA LEU A 217 -1.88 -24.09 11.94
C LEU A 217 -1.09 -24.39 13.20
#